data_AF-V7FDH0-F1
#
_entry.id   AF-V7FDH0-F1
#
_cell.length_a   1.000
_cell.length_b   1.000
_cell.length_c   1.000
_cell.angle_alpha   90.00
_cell.angle_beta   90.00
_cell.angle_gamma   90.00
#
_symmetry.space_group_name_H-M   'P 1'
#
loop_
_entity.id
_entity.type
_entity.pdbx_description
1 polymer ?
#
loop_
_entity_poly.entity_id
_entity_poly.type
_entity_poly.pdbx_seq_one_letter_code
_entity_poly.pdbx_strand_id
1 'polypeptide(L)'
;MSGSPALKRQAIQRCMTKFKMRFGKVERANLAALMNVQDAGLEHTFCTRLMNGFANGRINYSDYLAALSHGDMSNAIKVLQGR
;
A
#
# COMPACT_ATOMS: atom_id res chain seq x y z
N MET A 1 14.00 -5.19 -4.08
CA MET A 1 14.79 -3.97 -3.76
C MET A 1 15.96 -4.33 -2.85
N SER A 2 17.09 -4.73 -3.41
CA SER A 2 18.35 -4.86 -2.67
C SER A 2 19.01 -3.48 -2.57
N GLY A 3 18.32 -2.52 -1.94
CA GLY A 3 18.64 -1.09 -2.06
C GLY A 3 18.45 -0.33 -0.76
N SER A 4 19.35 0.64 -0.53
CA SER A 4 19.54 1.47 0.67
C SER A 4 18.31 1.62 1.58
N PRO A 5 18.41 1.24 2.88
CA PRO A 5 17.36 1.45 3.88
C PRO A 5 16.85 2.90 3.95
N ALA A 6 17.70 3.88 3.63
CA ALA A 6 17.32 5.29 3.60
C ALA A 6 16.30 5.60 2.49
N LEU A 7 16.49 5.05 1.29
CA LEU A 7 15.56 5.25 0.17
C LEU A 7 14.20 4.61 0.47
N LYS A 8 14.18 3.43 1.10
CA LYS A 8 12.94 2.79 1.55
C LYS A 8 12.17 3.68 2.53
N ARG A 9 12.86 4.22 3.54
CA ARG A 9 12.24 5.17 4.49
C ARG A 9 11.69 6.40 3.79
N GLN A 10 12.43 6.98 2.86
CA GLN A 10 11.98 8.14 2.10
C GLN A 10 10.73 7.83 1.25
N ALA A 11 10.68 6.67 0.60
CA ALA A 11 9.53 6.23 -0.18
C ALA A 11 8.28 6.05 0.70
N ILE A 12 8.42 5.42 1.88
CA ILE A 12 7.33 5.27 2.84
C ILE A 12 6.80 6.64 3.31
N GLN A 13 7.70 7.57 3.66
CA GLN A 13 7.30 8.92 4.07
C GLN A 13 6.55 9.67 2.95
N ARG A 14 7.06 9.63 1.72
CA ARG A 14 6.36 10.22 0.57
C ARG A 14 4.99 9.59 0.33
N CYS A 15 4.88 8.27 0.50
CA CYS A 15 3.61 7.57 0.42
C CYS A 15 2.64 8.06 1.50
N MET A 16 3.08 8.19 2.75
CA MET A 16 2.22 8.67 3.85
C MET A 16 1.69 10.09 3.59
N THR A 17 2.53 10.99 3.08
CA THR A 17 2.09 12.34 2.69
C THR A 17 1.00 12.29 1.61
N LYS A 18 1.21 11.50 0.55
CA LYS A 18 0.22 11.32 -0.52
C LYS A 18 -1.06 10.65 -0.02
N PHE A 19 -0.94 9.66 0.86
CA PHE A 19 -2.07 8.98 1.48
C PHE A 19 -2.97 9.98 2.22
N LYS A 20 -2.38 10.86 3.03
CA LYS A 20 -3.12 11.87 3.79
C LYS A 20 -3.84 12.89 2.89
N MET A 21 -3.24 13.24 1.75
CA MET A 21 -3.86 14.16 0.78
C MET A 21 -4.95 13.48 -0.06
N ARG A 22 -4.82 12.19 -0.36
CA ARG A 22 -5.71 11.48 -1.28
C ARG A 22 -6.96 10.92 -0.60
N PHE A 23 -6.82 10.41 0.63
CA PHE A 23 -7.90 9.71 1.33
C PHE A 23 -8.47 10.58 2.45
N GLY A 24 -9.78 10.84 2.38
CA GLY A 24 -10.55 11.50 3.44
C GLY A 24 -10.87 10.53 4.58
N LYS A 25 -11.71 10.98 5.52
CA LYS A 25 -12.03 10.21 6.74
C LYS A 25 -12.76 8.89 6.42
N VAL A 26 -13.72 8.92 5.49
CA VAL A 26 -14.53 7.76 5.14
C VAL A 26 -13.69 6.71 4.41
N GLU A 27 -12.85 7.14 3.46
CA GLU A 27 -11.97 6.23 2.72
C GLU A 27 -10.94 5.57 3.64
N ARG A 28 -10.42 6.31 4.62
CA ARG A 28 -9.50 5.75 5.63
C ARG A 28 -10.18 4.70 6.50
N ALA A 29 -11.41 4.95 6.97
CA ALA A 29 -12.17 3.95 7.73
C ALA A 29 -12.40 2.66 6.91
N ASN A 30 -12.74 2.79 5.63
CA ASN A 30 -12.91 1.63 4.73
C ASN A 30 -11.58 0.88 4.52
N LEU A 31 -10.48 1.60 4.34
CA LEU A 31 -9.14 1.00 4.21
C LEU A 31 -8.68 0.31 5.51
N ALA A 32 -8.95 0.91 6.66
CA ALA A 32 -8.68 0.32 7.98
C ALA A 32 -9.40 -1.02 8.15
N ALA A 33 -10.70 -1.06 7.79
CA ALA A 33 -11.48 -2.29 7.77
C ALA A 33 -10.92 -3.32 6.79
N LEU A 34 -10.62 -2.91 5.55
CA LEU A 34 -10.04 -3.79 4.52
C LEU A 34 -8.71 -4.41 4.94
N MET A 35 -7.88 -3.63 5.63
CA MET A 35 -6.55 -4.04 6.07
C MET A 35 -6.54 -4.72 7.45
N ASN A 36 -7.68 -4.74 8.13
CA ASN A 36 -7.86 -5.19 9.51
C ASN A 36 -6.88 -4.52 10.47
N VAL A 37 -6.81 -3.17 10.42
CA VAL A 37 -5.96 -2.35 11.30
C VAL A 37 -6.78 -1.22 11.91
N GLN A 38 -6.30 -0.66 13.02
CA GLN A 38 -6.89 0.56 13.57
C GLN A 38 -6.53 1.77 12.70
N ASP A 39 -7.36 2.81 12.74
CA ASP A 39 -7.10 4.07 12.01
C ASP A 39 -5.79 4.73 12.48
N ALA A 40 -5.47 4.57 13.77
CA ALA A 40 -4.18 4.96 14.33
C ALA A 40 -3.03 4.17 13.69
N GLY A 41 -2.25 4.84 12.83
CA GLY A 41 -1.13 4.22 12.12
C GLY A 41 -1.51 3.52 10.81
N LEU A 42 -2.74 3.71 10.32
CA LEU A 42 -3.19 3.20 9.03
C LEU A 42 -2.25 3.64 7.90
N GLU A 43 -1.90 4.93 7.80
CA GLU A 43 -1.05 5.41 6.70
C GLU A 43 0.32 4.73 6.68
N HIS A 44 0.90 4.50 7.86
CA HIS A 44 2.21 3.90 8.00
C HIS A 44 2.14 2.41 7.62
N THR A 45 1.11 1.71 8.09
CA THR A 45 0.91 0.30 7.78
C THR A 45 0.63 0.09 6.29
N PHE A 46 -0.22 0.92 5.69
CA PHE A 46 -0.54 0.88 4.27
C PHE A 46 0.72 1.05 3.42
N CYS A 47 1.45 2.13 3.66
CA CYS A 47 2.65 2.46 2.88
C CYS A 47 3.76 1.43 3.08
N THR A 48 3.92 0.90 4.30
CA THR A 48 4.90 -0.14 4.58
C THR A 48 4.55 -1.45 3.85
N ARG A 49 3.29 -1.90 3.92
CA ARG A 49 2.84 -3.14 3.24
C ARG A 49 2.97 -3.01 1.72
N LEU A 50 2.53 -1.88 1.16
CA LEU A 50 2.64 -1.61 -0.27
C LEU A 50 4.09 -1.60 -0.75
N MET A 51 4.96 -0.83 -0.09
CA MET A 51 6.38 -0.75 -0.47
C MET A 51 7.11 -2.09 -0.28
N ASN A 52 6.76 -2.86 0.76
CA ASN A 52 7.29 -4.20 0.94
C ASN A 52 6.83 -5.14 -0.18
N GLY A 53 5.55 -5.06 -0.59
CA GLY A 53 4.98 -5.82 -1.69
C GLY A 53 5.69 -5.56 -3.03
N PHE A 54 6.00 -4.31 -3.32
CA PHE A 54 6.85 -3.99 -4.48
C PHE A 54 8.29 -4.50 -4.30
N ALA A 55 8.86 -4.31 -3.11
CA ALA A 55 10.25 -4.66 -2.85
C ALA A 55 10.54 -6.16 -2.93
N ASN A 56 9.58 -7.00 -2.53
CA ASN A 56 9.67 -8.46 -2.56
C ASN A 56 9.00 -9.08 -3.80
N GLY A 57 8.53 -8.28 -4.75
CA GLY A 57 7.97 -8.73 -6.02
C GLY A 57 6.53 -9.28 -5.94
N ARG A 58 5.86 -9.17 -4.77
CA ARG A 58 4.46 -9.56 -4.59
C ARG A 58 3.46 -8.61 -5.25
N ILE A 59 3.91 -7.40 -5.60
CA ILE A 59 3.22 -6.48 -6.51
C ILE A 59 4.22 -6.13 -7.61
N ASN A 60 3.83 -6.34 -8.85
CA ASN A 60 4.63 -6.02 -10.02
C ASN A 60 3.78 -5.30 -11.08
N TYR A 61 4.41 -4.98 -12.22
CA TYR A 61 3.76 -4.24 -13.29
C TYR A 61 2.57 -4.99 -13.91
N SER A 62 2.57 -6.33 -13.91
CA SER A 62 1.44 -7.11 -14.41
C SER A 62 0.21 -6.97 -13.50
N ASP A 63 0.38 -6.84 -12.18
CA ASP A 63 -0.72 -6.56 -11.26
C ASP A 63 -1.32 -5.17 -11.53
N TYR A 64 -0.48 -4.18 -11.87
CA TYR A 64 -0.94 -2.86 -12.28
C TYR A 64 -1.75 -2.92 -13.59
N LEU A 65 -1.26 -3.65 -14.60
CA LEU A 65 -2.00 -3.84 -15.85
C LEU A 65 -3.33 -4.56 -15.60
N ALA A 66 -3.34 -5.64 -14.81
CA ALA A 66 -4.57 -6.37 -14.47
C ALA A 66 -5.61 -5.48 -13.75
N ALA A 67 -5.16 -4.60 -12.85
CA ALA A 67 -6.03 -3.62 -12.22
C ALA A 67 -6.63 -2.63 -13.23
N LEU A 68 -5.87 -2.21 -14.24
CA LEU A 68 -6.36 -1.28 -15.27
C LEU A 68 -7.26 -1.94 -16.31
N SER A 69 -6.90 -3.12 -16.82
CA SER A 69 -7.59 -3.78 -17.92
C SER A 69 -8.76 -4.64 -17.47
N HIS A 70 -8.71 -5.19 -16.26
CA HIS A 70 -9.69 -6.15 -15.74
C HIS A 70 -10.31 -5.73 -14.41
N GLY A 71 -9.86 -4.61 -13.81
CA GLY A 71 -10.30 -4.21 -12.47
C GLY A 71 -9.82 -5.15 -11.36
N ASP A 72 -8.90 -6.07 -11.65
CA ASP A 72 -8.44 -7.07 -10.69
C ASP A 72 -7.35 -6.47 -9.78
N MET A 73 -7.74 -6.16 -8.55
CA MET A 73 -6.83 -5.70 -7.49
C MET A 73 -6.52 -6.78 -6.44
N SER A 74 -6.82 -8.04 -6.71
CA SER A 74 -6.79 -9.12 -5.71
C SER A 74 -5.43 -9.28 -5.04
N ASN A 75 -4.33 -9.22 -5.80
CA ASN A 75 -2.98 -9.31 -5.25
C ASN A 75 -2.61 -8.09 -4.40
N ALA A 76 -2.97 -6.88 -4.84
CA ALA A 76 -2.75 -5.67 -4.07
C ALA A 76 -3.52 -5.72 -2.74
N ILE A 77 -4.78 -6.19 -2.75
CA ILE A 77 -5.60 -6.36 -1.55
C ILE A 77 -4.96 -7.36 -0.58
N LYS A 78 -4.50 -8.53 -1.06
CA LYS A 78 -3.80 -9.53 -0.22
C LYS A 78 -2.57 -8.94 0.45
N VAL A 79 -1.74 -8.22 -0.30
CA VAL A 79 -0.56 -7.53 0.22
C VAL A 79 -0.93 -6.50 1.29
N LEU A 80 -1.97 -5.70 1.05
CA LEU A 80 -2.46 -4.72 2.01
C LEU A 80 -3.06 -5.37 3.26
N GLN A 81 -3.60 -6.59 3.15
CA GLN A 81 -4.04 -7.42 4.27
C GLN A 81 -2.88 -8.13 4.99
N GLY A 82 -1.67 -8.10 4.44
CA GLY A 82 -0.50 -8.81 5.00
C GLY A 82 -0.51 -10.31 4.75
N ARG A 83 -1.30 -10.79 3.79
CA ARG A 83 -1.38 -12.20 3.36
C ARG A 83 -0.50 -12.41 2.17
#